data_AF-A0A1H1NQD8-F1
#
_entry.id   AF-A0A1H1NQD8-F1
#
_cell.length_a   1.000
_cell.length_b   1.000
_cell.length_c   1.000
_cell.angle_alpha   90.00
_cell.angle_beta   90.00
_cell.angle_gamma   90.00
#
_symmetry.space_group_name_H-M   'P 1'
#
loop_
_entity.id
_entity.type
_entity.pdbx_description
1 polymer ?
#
loop_
_entity_poly.entity_id
_entity_poly.type
_entity_poly.pdbx_seq_one_letter_code
_entity_poly.pdbx_strand_id
1 'polypeptide(L)'
;MPSPPTDDRTRPAPTGYRTLYGAAGVFGFPLSFATLYEPTHDGTMTRTFGSLWTLALGSYGNIAMVGVLLMLALISCCLAGAFHTPRSPALPVTTTVLSILALVMILAEPGVSGPRAPIADGGAMLAALSGVIATIGVVHAVQVGIGRQRPPSENEQR
;
A
#
# COMPACT_ATOMS: atom_id res chain seq x y z
N MET A 1 -38.08 -2.85 34.80
CA MET A 1 -37.35 -1.66 34.33
C MET A 1 -36.70 -2.01 33.00
N PRO A 2 -37.02 -1.31 31.90
CA PRO A 2 -36.36 -1.50 30.61
C PRO A 2 -34.90 -1.03 30.72
N SER A 3 -33.96 -1.84 30.25
CA SER A 3 -32.57 -1.43 30.12
C SER A 3 -32.45 -0.28 29.09
N PRO A 4 -31.65 0.75 29.36
CA PRO A 4 -31.47 1.86 28.42
C PRO A 4 -30.95 1.33 27.07
N PRO A 5 -31.45 1.87 25.95
CA PRO A 5 -31.03 1.43 24.62
C PRO A 5 -29.52 1.64 24.48
N THR A 6 -28.77 0.55 24.32
CA THR A 6 -27.37 0.58 23.94
C THR A 6 -27.27 1.12 22.51
N ASP A 7 -26.75 2.34 22.38
CA ASP A 7 -26.55 3.03 21.10
C ASP A 7 -25.49 2.29 20.24
N ASP A 8 -25.94 1.33 19.44
CA ASP A 8 -25.11 0.49 18.56
C ASP A 8 -24.53 1.29 17.35
N ARG A 9 -24.80 2.60 17.27
CA ARG A 9 -24.31 3.49 16.21
C ARG A 9 -22.82 3.82 16.30
N THR A 10 -22.15 3.46 17.40
CA THR A 10 -20.74 3.78 17.63
C THR A 10 -19.82 2.58 17.53
N ARG A 11 -20.21 1.47 16.88
CA ARG A 11 -19.29 0.34 16.69
C ARG A 11 -17.99 0.83 16.05
N PRO A 12 -16.87 0.79 16.79
CA PRO A 12 -15.58 1.16 16.23
C PRO A 12 -15.33 0.30 15.00
N ALA A 13 -14.73 0.89 13.96
CA ALA A 13 -14.20 0.08 12.86
C ALA A 13 -13.35 -1.07 13.45
N PRO A 14 -13.44 -2.30 12.90
CA PRO A 14 -12.76 -3.45 13.47
C PRO A 14 -11.28 -3.14 13.74
N THR A 15 -10.85 -3.30 14.99
CA THR A 15 -9.50 -2.93 15.46
C THR A 15 -8.38 -3.61 14.63
N GLY A 16 -8.70 -4.70 13.94
CA GLY A 16 -7.76 -5.47 13.11
C GLY A 16 -7.11 -4.68 11.96
N TYR A 17 -7.78 -3.67 11.39
CA TYR A 17 -7.18 -2.90 10.28
C TYR A 17 -5.92 -2.14 10.70
N ARG A 18 -5.87 -1.63 11.93
CA ARG A 18 -4.70 -0.89 12.45
C ARG A 18 -3.46 -1.78 12.49
N THR A 19 -3.62 -3.03 12.94
CA THR A 19 -2.54 -4.01 12.98
C THR A 19 -2.05 -4.37 11.58
N LEU A 20 -2.96 -4.51 10.61
CA LEU A 20 -2.61 -4.81 9.22
C LEU A 20 -1.82 -3.66 8.57
N TYR A 21 -2.25 -2.41 8.76
CA TYR A 21 -1.49 -1.25 8.29
C TYR A 21 -0.13 -1.13 8.97
N GLY A 22 -0.07 -1.37 10.28
CA GLY A 22 1.19 -1.38 11.03
C GLY A 22 2.17 -2.42 10.49
N ALA A 23 1.72 -3.67 10.32
CA ALA A 23 2.51 -4.74 9.74
C ALA A 23 2.99 -4.39 8.32
N ALA A 24 2.09 -3.87 7.48
CA ALA A 24 2.44 -3.44 6.12
C ALA A 24 3.54 -2.36 6.10
N GLY A 25 3.47 -1.37 6.99
CA GLY A 25 4.52 -0.35 7.13
C GLY A 25 5.85 -0.93 7.60
N VAL A 26 5.82 -1.82 8.59
CA VAL A 26 7.00 -2.48 9.17
C VAL A 26 7.70 -3.38 8.15
N PHE A 27 6.97 -4.13 7.34
CA PHE A 27 7.57 -4.99 6.30
C PHE A 27 7.95 -4.20 5.05
N GLY A 28 7.16 -3.20 4.67
CA GLY A 28 7.41 -2.40 3.48
C GLY A 28 8.71 -1.60 3.56
N PHE A 29 9.03 -1.02 4.71
CA PHE A 29 10.23 -0.19 4.84
C PHE A 29 11.55 -0.98 4.60
N PRO A 30 11.83 -2.11 5.28
CA PRO A 30 13.01 -2.94 4.99
C PRO A 30 13.02 -3.49 3.56
N LEU A 31 11.87 -3.91 3.03
CA LEU A 31 11.77 -4.42 1.65
C LEU A 31 12.14 -3.36 0.61
N SER A 32 12.00 -2.06 0.90
CA SER A 32 12.46 -0.99 0.00
C SER A 32 13.99 -0.99 -0.22
N PHE A 33 14.74 -1.62 0.68
CA PHE A 33 16.19 -1.80 0.56
C PHE A 33 16.59 -3.11 -0.11
N ALA A 34 15.62 -3.99 -0.42
CA ALA A 34 15.90 -5.25 -1.10
C ALA A 34 16.18 -5.03 -2.59
N THR A 35 16.93 -5.96 -3.19
CA THR A 35 17.15 -6.01 -4.63
C THR A 35 15.83 -6.28 -5.35
N LEU A 36 15.51 -5.46 -6.36
CA LEU A 36 14.23 -5.57 -7.08
C LEU A 36 14.29 -6.54 -8.26
N TYR A 37 15.38 -6.54 -9.00
CA TYR A 37 15.54 -7.33 -10.21
C TYR A 37 16.87 -8.08 -10.19
N GLU A 38 16.90 -9.26 -10.79
CA GLU A 38 18.12 -10.02 -10.97
C GLU A 38 19.04 -9.34 -11.99
N PRO A 39 20.36 -9.47 -11.84
CA PRO A 39 21.31 -8.98 -12.84
C PRO A 39 21.00 -9.63 -14.20
N THR A 40 20.91 -8.81 -15.24
CA THR A 40 20.66 -9.30 -16.61
C THR A 40 21.87 -9.00 -17.49
N HIS A 41 22.23 -9.97 -18.34
CA HIS A 41 23.38 -9.84 -19.24
C HIS A 41 22.90 -9.70 -20.68
N ASP A 42 23.16 -8.53 -21.28
CA ASP A 42 22.65 -8.16 -22.61
C ASP A 42 23.72 -8.39 -23.70
N GLY A 43 24.48 -9.49 -23.57
CA GLY A 43 25.56 -9.93 -24.47
C GLY A 43 26.83 -9.05 -24.49
N THR A 44 26.72 -7.77 -24.12
CA THR A 44 27.85 -6.80 -24.12
C THR A 44 28.05 -6.11 -22.78
N MET A 45 27.01 -6.03 -21.94
CA MET A 45 27.08 -5.44 -20.60
C MET A 45 26.20 -6.20 -19.60
N THR A 46 26.69 -6.34 -18.37
CA THR A 46 25.90 -6.80 -17.23
C THR A 46 25.22 -5.59 -16.62
N ARG A 47 23.87 -5.59 -16.60
CA ARG A 47 23.09 -4.61 -15.86
C ARG A 47 22.82 -5.16 -14.47
N THR A 48 23.39 -4.50 -13.46
CA THR A 48 23.10 -4.81 -12.06
C THR A 48 22.01 -3.87 -11.57
N PHE A 49 20.87 -4.43 -11.19
CA PHE A 49 19.82 -3.69 -10.53
C PHE A 49 20.04 -3.84 -9.02
N GLY A 50 20.25 -2.74 -8.32
CA GLY A 50 20.34 -2.76 -6.86
C GLY A 50 18.96 -2.55 -6.23
N SER A 51 18.95 -2.09 -4.98
CA SER A 51 17.73 -1.64 -4.33
C SER A 51 17.19 -0.34 -4.93
N LEU A 52 15.94 -0.02 -4.61
CA LEU A 52 15.25 1.21 -5.03
C LEU A 52 16.09 2.46 -4.72
N TRP A 53 16.76 2.47 -3.57
CA TRP A 53 17.66 3.54 -3.13
C TRP A 53 18.94 3.63 -3.95
N THR A 54 19.57 2.50 -4.27
CA THR A 54 20.78 2.51 -5.11
C THR A 54 20.47 2.96 -6.54
N LEU A 55 19.31 2.59 -7.08
CA LEU A 55 18.84 3.03 -8.39
C LEU A 55 18.54 4.53 -8.40
N ALA A 56 18.01 5.07 -7.31
CA ALA A 56 17.74 6.51 -7.16
C ALA A 56 19.02 7.37 -7.21
N LEU A 57 20.16 6.82 -6.79
CA LEU A 57 21.47 7.47 -6.84
C LEU A 57 22.23 7.20 -8.14
N GLY A 58 21.72 6.33 -9.01
CA GLY A 58 22.38 5.89 -10.24
C GLY A 58 21.80 6.50 -11.52
N SER A 59 22.09 5.86 -12.66
CA SER A 59 21.68 6.31 -14.00
C SER A 59 20.17 6.35 -14.23
N TYR A 60 19.40 5.62 -13.42
CA TYR A 60 17.93 5.61 -13.45
C TYR A 60 17.31 6.50 -12.35
N GLY A 61 18.09 7.46 -11.83
CA GLY A 61 17.81 8.20 -10.61
C GLY A 61 16.43 8.87 -10.57
N ASN A 62 16.01 9.51 -11.66
CA ASN A 62 14.73 10.24 -11.69
C ASN A 62 13.52 9.31 -11.48
N ILE A 63 13.47 8.18 -12.18
CA ILE A 63 12.34 7.23 -12.09
C ILE A 63 12.39 6.48 -10.76
N ALA A 64 13.58 6.06 -10.33
CA ALA A 64 13.74 5.40 -9.05
C ALA A 64 13.40 6.34 -7.87
N MET A 65 13.71 7.63 -7.95
CA MET A 65 13.33 8.62 -6.94
C MET A 65 11.80 8.76 -6.83
N VAL A 66 11.07 8.71 -7.95
CA VAL A 66 9.60 8.66 -7.93
C VAL A 66 9.12 7.42 -7.17
N GLY A 67 9.74 6.26 -7.41
CA GLY A 67 9.44 5.03 -6.67
C GLY A 67 9.75 5.15 -5.17
N VAL A 68 10.85 5.81 -4.78
CA VAL A 68 11.19 6.07 -3.38
C VAL A 68 10.12 6.94 -2.73
N LEU A 69 9.76 8.06 -3.36
CA LEU A 69 8.73 8.97 -2.85
C LEU A 69 7.36 8.27 -2.72
N LEU A 70 7.00 7.45 -3.70
CA LEU A 70 5.79 6.65 -3.69
C LEU A 70 5.79 5.66 -2.52
N MET A 71 6.91 4.98 -2.28
CA MET A 71 7.05 4.04 -1.18
C MET A 71 6.98 4.73 0.18
N LEU A 72 7.65 5.88 0.34
CA LEU A 72 7.57 6.68 1.56
C LEU A 72 6.15 7.20 1.82
N ALA A 73 5.44 7.63 0.78
CA ALA A 73 4.04 8.02 0.88
C ALA A 73 3.16 6.85 1.32
N LEU A 74 3.35 5.67 0.72
CA LEU A 74 2.63 4.46 1.08
C LEU A 74 2.87 4.06 2.53
N ILE A 75 4.14 4.03 2.97
CA ILE A 75 4.53 3.75 4.36
C ILE A 75 3.90 4.78 5.31
N SER A 76 3.92 6.07 4.95
CA SER A 76 3.32 7.13 5.74
C SER A 76 1.81 6.94 5.90
N CYS A 77 1.11 6.56 4.83
CA CYS A 77 -0.32 6.22 4.90
C CYS A 77 -0.57 4.98 5.79
N CYS A 78 0.27 3.96 5.70
CA CYS A 78 0.19 2.78 6.56
C CYS A 78 0.41 3.14 8.04
N LEU A 79 1.43 3.95 8.36
CA LEU A 79 1.65 4.44 9.72
C LEU A 79 0.47 5.28 10.21
N ALA A 80 -0.06 6.17 9.36
CA ALA A 80 -1.24 6.96 9.69
C ALA A 80 -2.45 6.06 10.02
N GLY A 81 -2.69 5.01 9.23
CA GLY A 81 -3.73 4.01 9.48
C GLY A 81 -3.49 3.12 10.71
N ALA A 82 -2.22 2.93 11.11
CA ALA A 82 -1.87 2.21 12.32
C ALA A 82 -2.15 3.05 13.59
N PHE A 83 -1.81 4.34 13.56
CA PHE A 83 -1.95 5.24 14.71
C PHE A 83 -3.35 5.86 14.84
N HIS A 84 -4.06 6.07 13.73
CA HIS A 84 -5.36 6.72 13.72
C HIS A 84 -6.44 5.81 13.15
N THR A 85 -7.60 5.76 13.79
CA THR A 85 -8.78 5.09 13.22
C THR A 85 -9.38 5.98 12.14
N PRO A 86 -9.30 5.62 10.85
CA PRO A 86 -9.80 6.47 9.78
C PRO A 86 -11.32 6.56 9.84
N ARG A 87 -11.84 7.79 9.99
CA ARG A 87 -13.29 8.10 9.89
C ARG A 87 -13.70 8.43 8.45
N SER A 88 -12.73 8.56 7.56
CA SER A 88 -12.89 8.94 6.16
C SER A 88 -12.40 7.83 5.24
N PRO A 89 -13.09 7.55 4.11
CA PRO A 89 -12.59 6.63 3.10
C PRO A 89 -11.35 7.17 2.38
N ALA A 90 -10.97 8.44 2.60
CA ALA A 90 -9.80 9.04 1.96
C ALA A 90 -8.52 8.22 2.20
N LEU A 91 -8.24 7.83 3.45
CA LEU A 91 -7.02 7.08 3.78
C LEU A 91 -6.96 5.71 3.08
N PRO A 92 -7.96 4.81 3.19
CA PRO A 92 -7.90 3.52 2.51
C PRO A 92 -7.88 3.66 0.98
N VAL A 93 -8.57 4.65 0.41
CA VAL A 93 -8.52 4.93 -1.03
C VAL A 93 -7.11 5.38 -1.45
N THR A 94 -6.50 6.33 -0.74
CA THR A 94 -5.13 6.78 -1.04
C THR A 94 -4.12 5.64 -0.91
N THR A 95 -4.22 4.83 0.15
CA THR A 95 -3.34 3.67 0.31
C THR A 95 -3.51 2.68 -0.84
N THR A 96 -4.75 2.43 -1.27
CA THR A 96 -5.03 1.54 -2.41
C THR A 96 -4.38 2.05 -3.69
N VAL A 97 -4.59 3.32 -4.01
CA VAL A 97 -4.05 3.94 -5.24
C VAL A 97 -2.52 3.90 -5.23
N LEU A 98 -1.88 4.31 -4.13
CA LEU A 98 -0.43 4.29 -4.00
C LEU A 98 0.13 2.86 -4.13
N SER A 99 -0.57 1.88 -3.55
CA SER A 99 -0.15 0.47 -3.60
C SER A 99 -0.27 -0.12 -5.00
N ILE A 100 -1.33 0.22 -5.73
CA ILE A 100 -1.49 -0.18 -7.14
C ILE A 100 -0.41 0.47 -8.00
N LEU A 101 -0.13 1.77 -7.80
CA LEU A 101 0.94 2.45 -8.53
C LEU A 101 2.31 1.82 -8.26
N ALA A 102 2.59 1.46 -7.00
CA ALA A 102 3.84 0.80 -6.64
C ALA A 102 3.97 -0.57 -7.32
N LEU A 103 2.88 -1.36 -7.29
CA LEU A 103 2.81 -2.65 -7.99
C LEU A 103 3.04 -2.49 -9.51
N VAL A 104 2.37 -1.51 -10.12
CA VAL A 104 2.53 -1.22 -11.56
C VAL A 104 3.96 -0.80 -11.87
N MET A 105 4.61 0.04 -11.05
CA MET A 105 6.01 0.42 -11.26
C MET A 105 6.96 -0.78 -11.19
N ILE A 106 6.72 -1.72 -10.27
CA ILE A 106 7.53 -2.95 -10.17
C ILE A 106 7.31 -3.85 -11.39
N LEU A 107 6.08 -3.95 -11.89
CA LEU A 107 5.76 -4.83 -13.01
C LEU A 107 6.06 -4.24 -14.39
N ALA A 108 6.06 -2.91 -14.52
CA ALA A 108 6.26 -2.23 -15.79
C ALA A 108 7.74 -1.90 -16.09
N GLU A 109 8.62 -1.99 -15.08
CA GLU A 109 10.07 -1.70 -15.23
C GLU A 109 10.35 -0.37 -15.98
N PRO A 110 9.75 0.76 -15.55
CA PRO A 110 9.84 2.00 -16.30
C PRO A 110 11.30 2.47 -16.44
N GLY A 111 11.68 2.81 -17.66
CA GLY A 111 13.02 3.30 -17.98
C GLY A 111 14.03 2.22 -18.39
N VAL A 112 13.66 0.94 -18.37
CA VAL A 112 14.51 -0.15 -18.88
C VAL A 112 14.19 -0.40 -20.36
N SER A 113 15.11 -0.04 -21.26
CA SER A 113 15.08 -0.48 -22.66
C SER A 113 15.91 -1.77 -22.81
N GLY A 114 15.29 -2.89 -23.17
CA GLY A 114 15.99 -4.17 -23.34
C GLY A 114 15.15 -5.38 -22.94
N PRO A 115 15.77 -6.57 -22.86
CA PRO A 115 15.12 -7.76 -22.32
C PRO A 115 14.66 -7.47 -20.88
N ARG A 116 13.45 -7.93 -20.56
CA ARG A 116 12.87 -7.78 -19.24
C ARG A 116 13.74 -8.47 -18.19
N ALA A 117 14.10 -7.76 -17.13
CA ALA A 117 14.89 -8.35 -16.06
C ALA A 117 14.01 -9.28 -15.22
N PRO A 118 14.48 -10.46 -14.79
CA PRO A 118 13.73 -11.28 -13.85
C PRO A 118 13.53 -10.50 -12.55
N ILE A 119 12.34 -10.60 -11.95
CA ILE A 119 12.10 -10.02 -10.63
C ILE A 119 12.85 -10.87 -9.60
N ALA A 120 13.71 -10.23 -8.80
CA ALA A 120 14.40 -10.89 -7.69
C ALA A 120 13.43 -11.12 -6.52
N ASP A 121 13.80 -11.98 -5.58
CA ASP A 121 12.95 -12.32 -4.42
C ASP A 121 12.45 -11.08 -3.66
N GLY A 122 13.31 -10.07 -3.48
CA GLY A 122 12.96 -8.81 -2.84
C GLY A 122 11.89 -8.02 -3.61
N GLY A 123 12.02 -7.94 -4.93
CA GLY A 123 11.01 -7.32 -5.80
C GLY A 123 9.70 -8.10 -5.79
N ALA A 124 9.76 -9.43 -5.78
CA ALA A 124 8.57 -10.29 -5.74
C ALA A 124 7.82 -10.13 -4.41
N MET A 125 8.54 -10.09 -3.29
CA MET A 125 7.96 -9.82 -1.96
C MET A 125 7.33 -8.43 -1.89
N LEU A 126 8.00 -7.40 -2.42
CA LEU A 126 7.46 -6.04 -2.44
C LEU A 126 6.22 -5.92 -3.33
N ALA A 127 6.21 -6.58 -4.49
CA ALA A 127 5.04 -6.67 -5.36
C ALA A 127 3.87 -7.38 -4.67
N ALA A 128 4.12 -8.53 -4.04
CA ALA A 128 3.12 -9.27 -3.29
C ALA A 128 2.53 -8.43 -2.13
N LEU A 129 3.40 -7.78 -1.35
CA LEU A 129 2.98 -6.88 -0.27
C LEU A 129 2.10 -5.73 -0.80
N SER A 130 2.49 -5.12 -1.92
CA SER A 130 1.70 -4.08 -2.58
C SER A 130 0.33 -4.60 -3.05
N GLY A 131 0.25 -5.82 -3.56
CA GLY A 131 -1.03 -6.45 -3.90
C GLY A 131 -1.93 -6.68 -2.67
N VAL A 132 -1.35 -7.15 -1.56
CA VAL A 132 -2.07 -7.36 -0.30
C VAL A 132 -2.58 -6.04 0.28
N ILE A 133 -1.74 -5.00 0.33
CA ILE A 133 -2.12 -3.66 0.81
C ILE A 133 -3.25 -3.08 -0.05
N ALA A 134 -3.17 -3.23 -1.38
CA ALA A 134 -4.23 -2.77 -2.28
C ALA A 134 -5.56 -3.48 -1.98
N THR A 135 -5.53 -4.81 -1.80
CA THR A 135 -6.72 -5.60 -1.47
C THR A 135 -7.34 -5.19 -0.13
N ILE A 136 -6.51 -5.04 0.91
CA ILE A 136 -6.96 -4.58 2.24
C ILE A 136 -7.55 -3.17 2.14
N GLY A 137 -6.90 -2.28 1.38
CA GLY A 137 -7.37 -0.91 1.16
C GLY A 137 -8.73 -0.85 0.47
N VAL A 138 -8.96 -1.66 -0.57
CA VAL A 138 -10.27 -1.77 -1.25
C VAL A 138 -11.34 -2.25 -0.27
N VAL A 139 -11.09 -3.35 0.44
CA VAL A 139 -12.05 -3.91 1.40
C VAL A 139 -12.39 -2.87 2.48
N HIS A 140 -11.38 -2.18 3.01
CA HIS A 140 -11.56 -1.15 4.03
C HIS A 140 -12.34 0.06 3.48
N ALA A 141 -12.03 0.53 2.27
CA ALA A 141 -12.75 1.62 1.63
C ALA A 141 -14.23 1.28 1.41
N VAL A 142 -14.53 0.06 0.95
CA VAL A 142 -15.90 -0.43 0.76
C VAL A 142 -16.65 -0.49 2.08
N GLN A 143 -16.05 -1.02 3.14
CA GLN A 143 -16.69 -1.09 4.46
C GLN A 143 -17.01 0.31 5.03
N VAL A 144 -16.07 1.24 4.94
CA VAL A 144 -16.28 2.63 5.37
C VAL A 144 -17.35 3.32 4.50
N GLY A 145 -17.38 3.02 3.20
CA GLY A 145 -18.38 3.53 2.27
C GLY A 145 -19.80 3.03 2.56
N ILE A 146 -19.97 1.72 2.74
CA ILE A 146 -21.27 1.10 3.07
C ILE A 146 -21.78 1.58 4.43
N GLY A 147 -20.90 1.70 5.43
CA GLY A 147 -21.27 2.20 6.75
C GLY A 147 -21.88 3.61 6.75
N ARG A 148 -21.54 4.44 5.75
CA ARG A 148 -22.10 5.78 5.58
C ARG A 148 -23.48 5.81 4.94
N GLN A 149 -23.88 4.74 4.25
CA GLN A 149 -25.15 4.69 3.50
C GLN A 149 -26.34 4.20 4.32
N ARG A 150 -26.17 3.80 5.58
CA ARG A 150 -27.32 3.49 6.45
C ARG A 150 -28.00 4.81 6.87
N PRO A 151 -29.17 5.15 6.32
CA PRO A 151 -29.90 6.32 6.80
C PRO A 151 -30.25 6.11 8.28
N PRO A 152 -30.32 7.19 9.08
CA PRO A 152 -30.89 7.11 10.41
C PRO A 152 -32.30 6.55 10.26
N SER A 153 -32.50 5.30 10.68
CA SER A 153 -33.79 4.63 10.57
C SER A 153 -34.83 5.48 11.30
N GLU A 154 -35.92 5.76 10.59
CA GLU A 154 -37.16 6.48 10.90
C GLU A 154 -37.90 6.07 12.20
N ASN A 155 -37.23 5.41 13.14
CA ASN A 155 -37.79 4.92 14.40
C ASN A 155 -37.83 5.98 15.52
N GLU A 156 -37.54 7.24 15.22
CA GLU A 156 -37.60 8.35 16.19
C GLU A 156 -38.87 9.21 16.05
N GLN A 157 -39.85 8.80 15.23
CA GLN A 157 -41.14 9.50 15.05
C GLN A 157 -42.36 8.77 15.66
N ARG A 158 -42.18 7.87 16.62
CA ARG A 158 -43.30 7.29 17.39
C ARG A 158 -43.08 7.38 18.89
#